data_AF-A0A8S0Y4B5-F1
#
_entry.id   AF-A0A8S0Y4B5-F1
#
_cell.length_a   1.000
_cell.length_b   1.000
_cell.length_c   1.000
_cell.angle_alpha   90.00
_cell.angle_beta   90.00
_cell.angle_gamma   90.00
#
_symmetry.space_group_name_H-M   'P 1'
#
loop_
_entity.id
_entity.type
_entity.pdbx_description
1 polymer ?
#
loop_
_entity_poly.entity_id
_entity_poly.type
_entity_poly.pdbx_seq_one_letter_code
_entity_poly.pdbx_strand_id
1 'polypeptide(L)'
;MEIFNKRKLNIRDTKRYYSDLNNTALKGLEIVTFKGINKNANEDEEVSHIKTLYVDFLMGFLKFNPVVESGEELGGYTIALNEIDMYGEGNTLDAAKENLIDSILEYIDIYIEKIDLFNKVESIEKQVYMLKLIRCDGDREKLKKEIGL
;
A
#
# COMPACT_ATOMS: atom_id res chain seq x y z
N MET A 1 35.60 -10.52 5.54
CA MET A 1 34.19 -10.95 5.46
C MET A 1 33.40 -10.24 6.57
N GLU A 2 33.35 -8.90 6.55
CA GLU A 2 32.81 -8.04 7.64
C GLU A 2 31.45 -7.39 7.31
N ILE A 3 30.90 -7.64 6.13
CA ILE A 3 29.72 -6.92 5.61
C ILE A 3 28.43 -7.42 6.28
N PHE A 4 28.41 -8.65 6.78
CA PHE A 4 27.23 -9.27 7.41
C PHE A 4 26.81 -8.62 8.74
N ASN A 5 27.61 -7.71 9.32
CA ASN A 5 27.21 -6.96 10.51
C ASN A 5 26.49 -5.64 10.19
N LYS A 6 26.49 -5.18 8.94
CA LYS A 6 25.79 -3.94 8.55
C LYS A 6 24.43 -4.28 7.94
N ARG A 7 23.35 -4.02 8.69
CA ARG A 7 21.96 -4.09 8.23
C ARG A 7 21.50 -2.85 7.47
N LYS A 8 22.33 -1.81 7.41
CA LYS A 8 22.06 -0.53 6.74
C LYS A 8 23.21 -0.16 5.83
N LEU A 9 22.94 0.01 4.54
CA LEU A 9 23.95 0.23 3.50
C LEU A 9 23.54 1.37 2.56
N ASN A 10 24.52 2.08 2.02
CA ASN A 10 24.23 3.04 0.97
C ASN A 10 23.81 2.30 -0.32
N ILE A 11 23.23 3.02 -1.28
CA ILE A 11 22.76 2.44 -2.54
C ILE A 11 23.86 1.73 -3.33
N ARG A 12 25.11 2.21 -3.28
CA ARG A 12 26.25 1.60 -4.00
C ARG A 12 26.58 0.23 -3.42
N ASP A 13 26.66 0.13 -2.10
CA ASP A 13 26.98 -1.12 -1.41
C ASP A 13 25.81 -2.11 -1.51
N THR A 14 24.57 -1.62 -1.43
CA THR A 14 23.37 -2.44 -1.67
C THR A 14 23.41 -3.08 -3.06
N LYS A 15 23.71 -2.31 -4.10
CA LYS A 15 23.86 -2.82 -5.47
C LYS A 15 24.97 -3.87 -5.57
N ARG A 16 26.12 -3.63 -4.93
CA ARG A 16 27.29 -4.52 -4.98
C ARG A 16 27.01 -5.88 -4.35
N TYR A 17 26.19 -5.93 -3.30
CA TYR A 17 25.92 -7.14 -2.52
C TYR A 17 24.46 -7.60 -2.57
N TYR A 18 23.72 -7.22 -3.62
CA TYR A 18 22.27 -7.40 -3.69
C TYR A 18 21.83 -8.85 -3.45
N SER A 19 22.48 -9.84 -4.08
CA SER A 19 22.12 -11.25 -3.92
C SER A 19 22.21 -11.72 -2.46
N ASP A 20 23.27 -11.35 -1.75
CA ASP A 20 23.48 -11.73 -0.34
C ASP A 20 22.49 -11.02 0.58
N LEU A 21 22.23 -9.74 0.32
CA LEU A 21 21.28 -8.93 1.08
C LEU A 21 19.84 -9.44 0.87
N ASN A 22 19.46 -9.77 -0.37
CA ASN A 22 18.17 -10.36 -0.68
C ASN A 22 17.99 -11.73 -0.01
N ASN A 23 19.01 -12.59 -0.05
CA ASN A 23 19.00 -13.86 0.68
C ASN A 23 18.85 -13.66 2.19
N THR A 24 19.41 -12.57 2.72
CA THR A 24 19.30 -12.19 4.14
C THR A 24 17.89 -11.70 4.47
N ALA A 25 17.28 -10.87 3.62
CA ALA A 25 15.89 -10.45 3.74
C ALA A 25 14.92 -11.63 3.65
N LEU A 26 15.14 -12.58 2.74
CA LEU A 26 14.35 -13.82 2.62
C LEU A 26 14.42 -14.71 3.88
N LYS A 27 15.52 -14.64 4.61
CA LYS A 27 15.69 -15.30 5.93
C LYS A 27 15.01 -14.53 7.07
N GLY A 28 14.38 -13.39 6.78
CA GLY A 28 13.59 -12.62 7.74
C GLY A 28 14.34 -11.48 8.43
N LEU A 29 15.55 -11.14 7.99
CA LEU A 29 16.28 -10.01 8.53
C LEU A 29 16.10 -8.78 7.62
N GLU A 30 15.49 -7.72 8.16
CA GLU A 30 15.37 -6.44 7.45
C GLU A 30 16.76 -5.88 7.07
N ILE A 31 16.87 -5.46 5.81
CA ILE A 31 18.01 -4.71 5.29
C ILE A 31 17.54 -3.32 4.86
N VAL A 32 18.22 -2.28 5.30
CA VAL A 32 17.90 -0.88 4.98
C VAL A 32 18.88 -0.34 3.96
N THR A 33 18.37 0.28 2.90
CA THR A 33 19.17 1.02 1.90
C THR A 33 18.91 2.51 2.03
N PHE A 34 19.99 3.31 2.04
CA PHE A 34 19.89 4.76 2.00
C PHE A 34 20.61 5.34 0.77
N LYS A 35 20.16 6.50 0.28
CA LYS A 35 20.69 7.10 -0.96
C LYS A 35 22.15 7.57 -0.86
N GLY A 36 22.62 7.87 0.35
CA GLY A 36 24.01 8.26 0.67
C GLY A 36 24.08 9.42 1.66
N ILE A 37 25.22 9.61 2.34
CA ILE A 37 25.47 10.81 3.16
C ILE A 37 25.98 11.92 2.21
N ASN A 38 25.08 12.57 1.48
CA ASN A 38 25.42 13.86 0.87
C ASN A 38 25.18 14.96 1.90
N LYS A 39 25.95 16.05 1.87
CA LYS A 39 25.74 17.22 2.76
C LYS A 39 24.33 17.82 2.67
N ASN A 40 23.57 17.47 1.63
CA ASN A 40 22.19 17.88 1.38
C ASN A 40 21.21 16.69 1.35
N ALA A 41 21.62 15.50 1.77
CA ALA A 41 20.71 14.38 1.90
C ALA A 41 19.88 14.62 3.17
N ASN A 42 18.56 14.68 3.02
CA ASN A 42 17.67 14.55 4.17
C ASN A 42 18.02 13.22 4.86
N GLU A 43 18.12 13.23 6.18
CA GLU A 43 18.48 12.05 6.98
C GLU A 43 17.49 10.88 6.82
N ASP A 44 16.38 11.08 6.10
CA ASP A 44 15.19 10.24 6.08
C ASP A 44 14.92 9.48 4.76
N GLU A 45 15.77 9.57 3.73
CA GLU A 45 15.55 8.84 2.46
C GLU A 45 16.09 7.38 2.53
N GLU A 46 15.34 6.54 3.25
CA GLU A 46 15.64 5.13 3.49
C GLU A 46 14.54 4.22 2.93
N VAL A 47 14.94 3.03 2.47
CA VAL A 47 14.02 1.97 2.06
C VAL A 47 14.39 0.65 2.73
N SER A 48 13.38 -0.07 3.20
CA SER A 48 13.55 -1.38 3.81
C SER A 48 13.27 -2.50 2.81
N HIS A 49 14.24 -3.39 2.65
CA HIS A 49 14.09 -4.70 2.01
C HIS A 49 13.63 -5.68 3.08
N ILE A 50 12.35 -6.00 3.03
CA ILE A 50 11.68 -6.87 4.00
C ILE A 50 11.06 -8.07 3.26
N LYS A 51 11.03 -9.22 3.92
CA LYS A 51 10.36 -10.41 3.41
C LYS A 51 8.89 -10.10 3.13
N THR A 52 8.42 -10.40 1.91
CA THR A 52 7.04 -10.13 1.50
C THR A 52 6.00 -10.70 2.48
N LEU A 53 6.22 -11.90 3.00
CA LEU A 53 5.32 -12.53 3.99
C LEU A 53 5.15 -11.71 5.28
N TYR A 54 6.16 -10.94 5.69
CA TYR A 54 6.03 -10.06 6.86
C TYR A 54 5.19 -8.84 6.53
N VAL A 55 5.34 -8.29 5.32
CA VAL A 55 4.47 -7.22 4.83
C VAL A 55 3.03 -7.71 4.77
N ASP A 56 2.77 -8.90 4.20
CA ASP A 56 1.43 -9.51 4.17
C ASP A 56 0.82 -9.65 5.56
N PHE A 57 1.61 -10.15 6.52
CA PHE A 57 1.19 -10.25 7.92
C PHE A 57 0.84 -8.89 8.52
N LEU A 58 1.69 -7.87 8.31
CA LEU A 58 1.46 -6.51 8.81
C LEU A 58 0.23 -5.86 8.17
N MET A 59 0.03 -6.05 6.86
CA MET A 59 -1.16 -5.57 6.14
C MET A 59 -2.45 -6.20 6.67
N GLY A 60 -2.37 -7.36 7.33
CA GLY A 60 -3.49 -8.00 7.99
C GLY A 60 -4.10 -7.19 9.15
N PHE A 61 -3.33 -6.29 9.77
CA PHE A 61 -3.82 -5.41 10.85
C PHE A 61 -4.51 -4.15 10.35
N LEU A 62 -4.30 -3.76 9.09
CA LEU A 62 -5.00 -2.65 8.47
C LEU A 62 -6.39 -3.12 8.06
N LYS A 63 -7.43 -2.53 8.65
CA LYS A 63 -8.82 -2.89 8.40
C LYS A 63 -9.54 -1.68 7.83
N PHE A 64 -10.20 -1.88 6.69
CA PHE A 64 -11.18 -0.93 6.20
C PHE A 64 -12.46 -1.06 7.01
N ASN A 65 -13.16 0.07 7.18
CA ASN A 65 -14.43 0.12 7.88
C ASN A 65 -15.51 0.69 6.94
N PRO A 66 -16.08 -0.13 6.03
CA PRO A 66 -17.10 0.32 5.10
C PRO A 66 -18.29 0.94 5.82
N VAL A 67 -18.64 2.16 5.44
CA VAL A 67 -19.84 2.85 5.92
C VAL A 67 -20.92 2.71 4.86
N VAL A 68 -22.05 2.11 5.23
CA VAL A 68 -23.19 1.92 4.32
C VAL A 68 -24.30 2.88 4.71
N GLU A 69 -24.75 3.68 3.74
CA GLU A 69 -25.85 4.61 3.89
C GLU A 69 -26.95 4.27 2.88
N SER A 70 -28.21 4.37 3.30
CA SER A 70 -29.37 4.22 2.42
C SER A 70 -30.12 5.54 2.32
N GLY A 71 -30.37 6.02 1.11
CA GLY A 71 -31.12 7.25 0.89
C GLY A 71 -32.62 7.04 1.15
N GLU A 72 -33.14 7.60 2.25
CA GLU A 72 -34.56 7.47 2.61
C GLU A 72 -35.52 8.16 1.60
N GLU A 73 -35.06 9.17 0.86
CA GLU A 73 -35.92 9.97 -0.04
C GLU A 73 -35.80 9.64 -1.54
N LEU A 74 -34.63 9.23 -2.03
CA LEU A 74 -34.37 8.97 -3.46
C LEU A 74 -34.30 7.48 -3.81
N GLY A 75 -34.19 6.61 -2.80
CA GLY A 75 -33.80 5.21 -2.98
C GLY A 75 -32.31 5.07 -3.33
N GLY A 76 -31.74 3.91 -3.01
CA GLY A 76 -30.34 3.58 -3.31
C GLY A 76 -29.45 3.43 -2.08
N TYR A 77 -28.24 2.95 -2.33
CA TYR A 77 -27.22 2.63 -1.35
C TYR A 77 -25.90 3.30 -1.74
N THR A 78 -25.21 3.82 -0.74
CA THR A 78 -23.84 4.32 -0.85
C THR A 78 -22.97 3.53 0.12
N ILE A 79 -21.80 3.08 -0.35
CA ILE A 79 -20.79 2.44 0.48
C ILE A 79 -19.51 3.27 0.38
N ALA A 80 -19.00 3.75 1.51
CA ALA A 80 -17.79 4.58 1.58
C ALA A 80 -16.65 3.88 2.34
N LEU A 81 -15.43 4.08 1.86
CA LEU A 81 -14.17 3.75 2.53
C LEU A 81 -13.44 5.04 2.88
N ASN A 82 -13.62 5.50 4.12
CA ASN A 82 -13.05 6.77 4.59
C ASN A 82 -11.52 6.74 4.64
N GLU A 83 -10.90 5.57 4.77
CA GLU A 83 -9.44 5.42 4.81
C GLU A 83 -8.75 5.82 3.50
N ILE A 84 -9.49 5.85 2.38
CA ILE A 84 -8.99 6.20 1.04
C ILE A 84 -9.85 7.25 0.33
N ASP A 85 -10.85 7.82 1.00
CA ASP A 85 -11.80 8.80 0.45
C ASP A 85 -12.55 8.33 -0.80
N MET A 86 -12.91 7.04 -0.86
CA MET A 86 -13.62 6.44 -1.99
C MET A 86 -15.02 6.00 -1.60
N TYR A 87 -15.96 6.05 -2.53
CA TYR A 87 -17.29 5.51 -2.36
C TYR A 87 -17.78 4.84 -3.65
N GLY A 88 -18.79 4.00 -3.51
CA GLY A 88 -19.59 3.50 -4.61
C GLY A 88 -21.07 3.61 -4.31
N GLU A 89 -21.86 3.76 -5.34
CA GLU A 89 -23.30 3.98 -5.26
C GLU A 89 -24.08 3.03 -6.17
N GLY A 90 -25.32 2.75 -5.81
CA GLY A 90 -26.18 1.90 -6.63
C GLY A 90 -27.60 1.77 -6.11
N ASN A 91 -28.50 1.35 -6.99
CA ASN A 91 -29.91 1.12 -6.66
C ASN A 91 -30.12 -0.08 -5.72
N THR A 92 -29.12 -0.96 -5.61
CA THR A 92 -29.08 -2.07 -4.66
C THR A 92 -27.73 -2.05 -3.94
N LEU A 93 -27.65 -2.72 -2.78
CA LEU A 93 -26.40 -2.83 -2.04
C LEU A 93 -25.30 -3.48 -2.90
N ASP A 94 -25.62 -4.56 -3.64
CA ASP A 94 -24.66 -5.23 -4.51
C ASP A 94 -24.18 -4.34 -5.66
N ALA A 95 -25.07 -3.51 -6.22
CA ALA A 95 -24.66 -2.54 -7.25
C ALA A 95 -23.69 -1.50 -6.68
N ALA A 96 -23.95 -1.01 -5.46
CA ALA A 96 -23.05 -0.07 -4.79
C ALA A 96 -21.69 -0.72 -4.46
N LYS A 97 -21.67 -2.00 -4.08
CA LYS A 97 -20.43 -2.77 -3.87
C LYS A 97 -19.61 -2.87 -5.16
N GLU A 98 -20.22 -3.29 -6.27
CA GLU A 98 -19.50 -3.44 -7.53
C GLU A 98 -19.01 -2.09 -8.06
N ASN A 99 -19.81 -1.03 -7.93
CA ASN A 99 -19.39 0.32 -8.28
C ASN A 99 -18.21 0.81 -7.42
N LEU A 100 -18.21 0.54 -6.11
CA LEU A 100 -17.07 0.85 -5.24
C LEU A 100 -15.81 0.12 -5.69
N ILE A 101 -15.91 -1.17 -6.04
CA ILE A 101 -14.80 -1.97 -6.55
C ILE A 101 -14.23 -1.36 -7.84
N ASP A 102 -15.10 -0.98 -8.79
CA ASP A 102 -14.68 -0.34 -10.04
C ASP A 102 -13.95 0.97 -9.77
N SER A 103 -14.55 1.84 -8.94
CA SER A 103 -13.96 3.12 -8.54
C SER A 103 -12.60 2.97 -7.87
N ILE A 104 -12.43 1.95 -7.01
CA ILE A 104 -11.14 1.67 -6.37
C ILE A 104 -10.09 1.24 -7.40
N LEU A 105 -10.44 0.36 -8.34
CA LEU A 105 -9.50 -0.10 -9.37
C LEU A 105 -9.03 1.06 -10.26
N GLU A 106 -9.95 1.91 -10.69
CA GLU A 106 -9.62 3.13 -11.44
C GLU A 106 -8.73 4.07 -10.61
N TYR A 107 -9.04 4.23 -9.32
CA TYR A 107 -8.23 5.06 -8.43
C TYR A 107 -6.82 4.49 -8.21
N ILE A 108 -6.67 3.17 -8.11
CA ILE A 108 -5.35 2.51 -8.02
C ILE A 108 -4.49 2.85 -9.24
N ASP A 109 -5.04 2.80 -10.45
CA ASP A 109 -4.31 3.12 -11.67
C ASP A 109 -3.83 4.57 -11.66
N ILE A 110 -4.71 5.51 -11.31
CA ILE A 110 -4.38 6.94 -11.17
C ILE A 110 -3.32 7.14 -10.07
N TYR A 111 -3.44 6.43 -8.96
CA TYR A 111 -2.53 6.52 -7.82
C TYR A 111 -1.12 6.08 -8.19
N ILE A 112 -0.98 4.96 -8.89
CA ILE A 112 0.31 4.45 -9.38
C ILE A 112 0.90 5.41 -10.41
N GLU A 113 0.12 5.87 -11.39
CA GLU A 113 0.57 6.79 -12.43
C GLU A 113 1.11 8.11 -11.83
N LYS A 114 0.48 8.60 -10.76
CA LYS A 114 0.80 9.89 -10.12
C LYS A 114 1.44 9.73 -8.75
N ILE A 115 2.17 8.64 -8.50
CA ILE A 115 2.72 8.31 -7.18
C ILE A 115 3.59 9.43 -6.59
N ASP A 116 4.35 10.14 -7.42
CA ASP A 116 5.19 11.27 -6.98
C ASP A 116 4.38 12.46 -6.43
N LEU A 117 3.16 12.65 -6.93
CA LEU A 117 2.22 13.65 -6.42
C LEU A 117 1.58 13.15 -5.12
N PHE A 118 1.01 11.95 -5.13
CA PHE A 118 0.32 11.38 -3.98
C PHE A 118 1.24 11.19 -2.77
N ASN A 119 2.50 10.81 -2.98
CA ASN A 119 3.51 10.74 -1.91
C ASN A 119 3.71 12.08 -1.17
N LYS A 120 3.45 13.22 -1.83
CA LYS A 120 3.62 14.56 -1.25
C LYS A 120 2.36 15.09 -0.57
N VAL A 121 1.18 14.67 -1.03
CA VAL A 121 -0.10 15.27 -0.61
C VAL A 121 -0.92 14.37 0.31
N GLU A 122 -0.75 13.04 0.22
CA GLU A 122 -1.51 12.09 1.04
C GLU A 122 -0.79 11.78 2.35
N SER A 123 -1.57 11.48 3.39
CA SER A 123 -1.03 11.00 4.66
C SER A 123 -0.36 9.64 4.51
N ILE A 124 0.64 9.35 5.35
CA ILE A 124 1.29 8.02 5.39
C ILE A 124 0.25 6.91 5.58
N GLU A 125 -0.78 7.15 6.40
CA GLU A 125 -1.86 6.19 6.63
C GLU A 125 -2.59 5.82 5.34
N LYS A 126 -3.06 6.82 4.57
CA LYS A 126 -3.73 6.57 3.28
C LYS A 126 -2.80 5.92 2.27
N GLN A 127 -1.53 6.32 2.22
CA GLN A 127 -0.53 5.67 1.35
C GLN A 127 -0.36 4.18 1.69
N VAL A 128 -0.39 3.82 2.98
CA VAL A 128 -0.30 2.44 3.45
C VAL A 128 -1.58 1.63 3.13
N TYR A 129 -2.77 2.23 3.24
CA TYR A 129 -4.01 1.60 2.75
C TYR A 129 -3.99 1.39 1.24
N MET A 130 -3.50 2.37 0.47
CA MET A 130 -3.35 2.23 -0.99
C MET A 130 -2.35 1.12 -1.34
N LEU A 131 -1.23 1.00 -0.62
CA LEU A 131 -0.30 -0.11 -0.78
C LEU A 131 -1.00 -1.46 -0.60
N LYS A 132 -1.85 -1.59 0.42
CA LYS A 132 -2.64 -2.82 0.65
C LYS A 132 -3.55 -3.17 -0.54
N LEU A 133 -4.21 -2.17 -1.13
CA LEU A 133 -5.09 -2.38 -2.29
C LEU A 133 -4.29 -2.69 -3.57
N ILE A 134 -3.17 -2.00 -3.81
CA ILE A 134 -2.27 -2.28 -4.94
C ILE A 134 -1.77 -3.73 -4.92
N ARG A 135 -1.52 -4.28 -3.71
CA ARG A 135 -1.12 -5.70 -3.54
C ARG A 135 -2.19 -6.71 -3.93
N CYS A 136 -3.43 -6.29 -4.15
CA CYS A 136 -4.48 -7.14 -4.72
C CYS A 136 -4.25 -7.41 -6.21
N ASP A 137 -3.40 -6.64 -6.90
CA ASP A 137 -2.99 -6.87 -8.29
C ASP A 137 -4.19 -6.96 -9.26
N GLY A 138 -5.17 -6.08 -9.07
CA GLY A 138 -6.40 -6.04 -9.87
C GLY A 138 -7.39 -7.19 -9.61
N ASP A 139 -7.07 -8.11 -8.70
CA ASP A 139 -7.95 -9.22 -8.32
C ASP A 139 -9.15 -8.70 -7.51
N ARG A 140 -10.31 -8.63 -8.16
CA ARG A 140 -11.57 -8.14 -7.58
C ARG A 140 -11.97 -8.90 -6.32
N GLU A 141 -11.77 -10.22 -6.28
CA GLU A 141 -12.21 -11.04 -5.15
C GLU A 141 -11.29 -10.86 -3.94
N LYS A 142 -9.98 -10.68 -4.17
CA LYS A 142 -9.07 -10.25 -3.10
C LYS A 142 -9.42 -8.86 -2.60
N LEU A 143 -9.72 -7.93 -3.52
CA LEU A 143 -10.08 -6.55 -3.16
C LEU A 143 -11.30 -6.54 -2.24
N LYS A 144 -12.41 -7.20 -2.64
CA LYS A 144 -13.63 -7.37 -1.83
C LYS A 144 -13.32 -7.90 -0.44
N LYS A 145 -12.52 -8.97 -0.35
CA LYS A 145 -12.10 -9.56 0.92
C LYS A 145 -11.33 -8.57 1.80
N GLU A 146 -10.39 -7.81 1.23
CA GLU A 146 -9.56 -6.89 2.00
C GLU A 146 -10.34 -5.67 2.51
N ILE A 147 -11.33 -5.19 1.74
CA ILE A 147 -12.20 -4.08 2.15
C ILE A 147 -13.44 -4.51 2.94
N GLY A 148 -13.64 -5.82 3.14
CA GLY A 148 -14.71 -6.35 3.99
C GLY A 148 -16.10 -6.41 3.33
N LEU A 149 -16.17 -6.62 2.02
CA LEU A 149 -17.42 -6.72 1.24
C LEU A 149 -17.80 -8.14 0.82
#